data_AF-A0A3B0JEK9-F1
#
_entry.id   AF-A0A3B0JEK9-F1
#
_cell.length_a   1.000
_cell.length_b   1.000
_cell.length_c   1.000
_cell.angle_alpha   90.00
_cell.angle_beta   90.00
_cell.angle_gamma   90.00
#
_symmetry.space_group_name_H-M   'P 1'
#
loop_
_entity.id
_entity.type
_entity.pdbx_description
1 polymer ?
#
loop_
_entity_poly.entity_id
_entity_poly.type
_entity_poly.pdbx_seq_one_letter_code
_entity_poly.pdbx_strand_id
1 'polypeptide(L)'
;MEQPGKLSTNKNNHPNLFDYSMRNALTRIVRCFFAEKLLDVTRVIISNNQISYPLSDGISKLHFEKTTIYPANTVINKGNIFLESSNGHKVQIQTHEYLIDIILNDLDFRPTMEGINQFNDDVTNSIHNDRMARKHRKNWRATIAKKMEKDYERFFTKWVRAHHDIRNGATLLDQWEALEGHPTIQPGNFVQD
;
A
#
# COMPACT_ATOMS: atom_id res chain seq x y z
N MET A 1 36.47 28.04 -31.02
CA MET A 1 35.18 27.87 -31.73
C MET A 1 34.75 26.43 -31.48
N GLU A 2 34.05 26.20 -30.37
CA GLU A 2 33.59 24.87 -29.95
C GLU A 2 32.06 24.86 -29.95
N GLN A 3 31.49 23.78 -30.48
CA GLN A 3 30.04 23.60 -30.61
C GLN A 3 29.41 23.27 -29.24
N PRO A 4 28.25 23.84 -28.87
CA PRO A 4 27.58 23.50 -27.63
C PRO A 4 26.91 22.12 -27.72
N GLY A 5 27.20 21.29 -26.72
CA GLY A 5 26.63 19.95 -26.55
C GLY A 5 25.11 19.96 -26.46
N LYS A 6 24.50 19.01 -27.18
CA LYS A 6 23.05 18.74 -27.18
C LYS A 6 22.57 18.39 -25.77
N LEU A 7 21.64 19.21 -25.26
CA LEU A 7 20.78 18.87 -24.14
C LEU A 7 19.96 17.61 -24.49
N SER A 8 20.21 16.50 -23.79
CA SER A 8 19.33 15.33 -23.83
C SER A 8 18.05 15.67 -23.07
N THR A 9 17.02 16.10 -23.79
CA THR A 9 15.67 16.24 -23.22
C THR A 9 15.06 14.86 -23.09
N ASN A 10 15.26 14.21 -21.95
CA ASN A 10 14.54 12.99 -21.61
C ASN A 10 13.09 13.37 -21.22
N LYS A 11 12.26 13.64 -22.24
CA LYS A 11 10.82 13.88 -22.10
C LYS A 11 10.12 12.53 -21.87
N ASN A 12 10.09 12.09 -20.62
CA ASN A 12 9.09 11.13 -20.14
C ASN A 12 8.48 11.65 -18.83
N ASN A 13 7.93 12.87 -18.87
CA ASN A 13 7.00 13.35 -17.85
C ASN A 13 5.65 12.64 -18.08
N HIS A 14 5.55 11.39 -17.64
CA HIS A 14 4.25 10.87 -17.24
C HIS A 14 3.88 11.55 -15.92
N PRO A 15 2.71 12.18 -15.80
CA PRO A 15 2.27 12.76 -14.52
C PRO A 15 2.36 11.66 -13.47
N ASN A 16 3.07 11.97 -12.39
CA ASN A 16 3.51 11.09 -11.31
C ASN A 16 2.34 10.21 -10.81
N LEU A 17 2.14 9.06 -11.45
CA LEU A 17 1.10 8.11 -11.10
C LEU A 17 1.63 7.36 -9.89
N PHE A 18 1.37 7.94 -8.72
CA PHE A 18 1.69 7.36 -7.43
C PHE A 18 1.43 5.84 -7.46
N ASP A 19 2.49 5.07 -7.24
CA ASP A 19 2.46 3.63 -7.39
C ASP A 19 1.35 3.02 -6.49
N TYR A 20 0.42 2.29 -7.10
CA TYR A 20 -0.68 1.65 -6.38
C TYR A 20 -0.15 0.73 -5.27
N SER A 21 0.93 -0.02 -5.57
CA SER A 21 1.52 -0.95 -4.61
C SER A 21 2.08 -0.22 -3.38
N MET A 22 2.75 0.93 -3.59
CA MET A 22 3.17 1.81 -2.49
C MET A 22 1.98 2.35 -1.68
N ARG A 23 0.90 2.81 -2.33
CA ARG A 23 -0.31 3.26 -1.61
C ARG A 23 -0.93 2.15 -0.78
N ASN A 24 -0.99 0.95 -1.34
CA ASN A 24 -1.51 -0.22 -0.65
C ASN A 24 -0.62 -0.60 0.55
N ALA A 25 0.71 -0.49 0.42
CA ALA A 25 1.63 -0.69 1.53
C ALA A 25 1.41 0.34 2.64
N LEU A 26 1.36 1.65 2.32
CA LEU A 26 1.06 2.71 3.30
C LEU A 26 -0.28 2.48 4.01
N THR A 27 -1.31 2.06 3.26
CA THR A 27 -2.63 1.72 3.83
C THR A 27 -2.53 0.59 4.87
N ARG A 28 -1.79 -0.48 4.53
CA ARG A 28 -1.60 -1.64 5.42
C ARG A 28 -0.77 -1.27 6.64
N ILE A 29 0.28 -0.48 6.45
CA ILE A 29 1.16 0.01 7.51
C ILE A 29 0.37 0.85 8.52
N VAL A 30 -0.39 1.85 8.06
CA VAL A 30 -1.25 2.67 8.93
C VAL A 30 -2.24 1.79 9.71
N ARG A 31 -2.86 0.81 9.05
CA ARG A 31 -3.77 -0.12 9.71
C ARG A 31 -3.05 -0.91 10.81
N CYS A 32 -1.85 -1.44 10.55
CA CYS A 32 -1.06 -2.17 11.52
C CYS A 32 -0.70 -1.30 12.73
N PHE A 33 -0.27 -0.06 12.53
CA PHE A 33 0.07 0.83 13.64
C PHE A 33 -1.05 0.98 14.68
N PHE A 34 -2.29 1.14 14.23
CA PHE A 34 -3.41 1.27 15.16
C PHE A 34 -3.94 -0.09 15.67
N ALA A 35 -3.99 -1.12 14.81
CA ALA A 35 -4.48 -2.43 15.18
C ALA A 35 -3.58 -3.13 16.22
N GLU A 36 -2.27 -2.91 16.12
CA GLU A 36 -1.25 -3.47 17.01
C GLU A 36 -0.92 -2.54 18.19
N LYS A 37 -1.63 -1.40 18.30
CA LYS A 37 -1.47 -0.38 19.35
C LYS A 37 -0.10 0.31 19.38
N LEU A 38 0.68 0.19 18.31
CA LEU A 38 1.94 0.90 18.13
C LEU A 38 1.74 2.43 18.10
N LEU A 39 0.59 2.87 17.60
CA LEU A 39 0.09 4.24 17.78
C LEU A 39 -1.16 4.25 18.66
N ASP A 40 -1.21 5.20 19.57
CA ASP A 40 -2.34 5.38 20.48
C ASP A 40 -3.54 5.99 19.74
N VAL A 41 -4.52 5.15 19.42
CA VAL A 41 -5.75 5.57 18.75
C VAL A 41 -6.52 6.66 19.51
N THR A 42 -6.35 6.78 20.84
CA THR A 42 -7.07 7.78 21.63
C THR A 42 -6.58 9.21 21.35
N ARG A 43 -5.39 9.35 20.77
CA ARG A 43 -4.83 10.63 20.29
C ARG A 43 -5.42 11.05 18.94
N VAL A 44 -6.15 10.18 18.25
CA VAL A 44 -6.73 10.50 16.94
C VAL A 44 -7.81 11.59 17.08
N ILE A 45 -7.62 12.68 16.35
CA ILE A 45 -8.55 13.81 16.28
C ILE A 45 -9.40 13.67 15.03
N ILE A 46 -10.72 13.70 15.22
CA ILE A 46 -11.71 13.71 14.14
C ILE A 46 -12.38 15.08 14.10
N SER A 47 -12.22 15.80 12.99
CA SER A 47 -12.85 17.12 12.79
C SER A 47 -13.29 17.28 11.35
N ASN A 48 -14.52 17.71 11.10
CA ASN A 48 -15.08 17.94 9.76
C ASN A 48 -14.85 16.76 8.79
N ASN A 49 -15.04 15.54 9.27
CA ASN A 49 -14.81 14.30 8.50
C ASN A 49 -13.35 14.10 8.03
N GLN A 50 -12.41 14.80 8.66
CA GLN A 50 -10.98 14.64 8.52
C GLN A 50 -10.42 13.96 9.76
N ILE A 51 -9.44 13.09 9.56
CA ILE A 51 -8.79 12.34 10.62
C ILE A 51 -7.34 12.81 10.68
N SER A 52 -6.89 13.14 11.89
CA SER A 52 -5.51 13.54 12.14
C SER A 52 -4.96 12.91 13.40
N TYR A 53 -3.64 12.76 13.46
CA TYR A 53 -2.91 12.25 14.62
C TYR A 53 -1.82 13.26 14.99
N PRO A 54 -1.90 13.91 16.17
CA PRO A 54 -0.87 14.83 16.62
C PRO A 54 0.41 14.04 16.93
N LEU A 55 1.57 14.54 16.48
CA LEU A 55 2.87 13.94 16.77
C LEU A 55 3.40 14.39 18.13
N SER A 56 4.37 13.65 18.67
CA SER A 56 4.93 13.92 20.00
C SER A 56 5.76 15.20 20.07
N ASP A 57 6.10 15.81 18.93
CA ASP A 57 6.76 17.12 18.87
C ASP A 57 5.85 18.28 19.30
N GLY A 58 4.55 18.04 19.45
CA GLY A 58 3.54 19.01 19.89
C GLY A 58 3.20 20.09 18.85
N ILE A 59 3.81 20.06 17.67
CA ILE A 59 3.66 21.09 16.63
C ILE A 59 3.21 20.54 15.29
N SER A 60 3.49 19.26 15.02
CA SER A 60 3.18 18.59 13.77
C SER A 60 2.06 17.57 13.97
N LYS A 61 1.33 17.27 12.89
CA LYS A 61 0.33 16.21 12.90
C LYS A 61 0.32 15.46 11.57
N LEU A 62 0.01 14.18 11.62
CA LEU A 62 -0.37 13.42 10.45
C LEU A 62 -1.82 13.72 10.11
N HIS A 63 -2.08 13.97 8.82
CA HIS A 63 -3.40 14.16 8.28
C HIS A 63 -3.72 13.05 7.28
N PHE A 64 -4.85 12.38 7.48
CA PHE A 64 -5.24 11.22 6.70
C PHE A 64 -6.51 11.51 5.89
N GLU A 65 -6.40 11.48 4.56
CA GLU A 65 -7.57 11.60 3.68
C GLU A 65 -8.31 10.27 3.53
N LYS A 66 -9.63 10.34 3.31
CA LYS A 66 -10.49 9.17 3.03
C LYS A 66 -10.27 8.03 4.03
N THR A 67 -10.20 8.39 5.30
CA THR A 67 -9.98 7.45 6.41
C THR A 67 -11.29 7.15 7.10
N THR A 68 -11.42 5.92 7.58
CA THR A 68 -12.55 5.49 8.40
C THR A 68 -12.02 4.74 9.61
N ILE A 69 -12.60 5.00 10.78
CA ILE A 69 -12.30 4.27 12.02
C ILE A 69 -13.46 3.33 12.27
N TYR A 70 -13.14 2.05 12.48
CA TYR A 70 -14.06 0.99 12.85
C TYR A 70 -13.80 0.57 14.32
N PRO A 71 -14.73 -0.20 14.93
CA PRO A 71 -14.50 -0.80 16.25
C PRO A 71 -13.17 -1.57 16.35
N ALA A 72 -12.70 -1.79 17.57
CA ALA A 72 -11.42 -2.47 17.86
C ALA A 72 -10.20 -1.79 17.19
N ASN A 73 -10.11 -0.46 17.29
CA ASN A 73 -8.98 0.36 16.84
C ASN A 73 -8.60 0.16 15.36
N THR A 74 -9.56 -0.24 14.53
CA THR A 74 -9.30 -0.52 13.12
C THR A 74 -9.40 0.77 12.32
N VAL A 75 -8.25 1.35 11.98
CA VAL A 75 -8.15 2.52 11.11
C VAL A 75 -7.87 2.08 9.68
N ILE A 76 -8.74 2.45 8.75
CA ILE A 76 -8.58 2.16 7.32
C ILE A 76 -8.41 3.47 6.57
N ASN A 77 -7.21 3.74 6.08
CA ASN A 77 -6.90 4.89 5.22
C ASN A 77 -6.95 4.48 3.75
N LYS A 78 -7.73 5.18 2.91
CA LYS A 78 -7.80 4.94 1.45
C LYS A 78 -7.30 6.12 0.62
N GLY A 79 -6.87 7.19 1.28
CA GLY A 79 -6.45 8.43 0.64
C GLY A 79 -4.97 8.69 0.79
N ASN A 80 -4.57 9.93 0.57
CA ASN A 80 -3.20 10.35 0.83
C ASN A 80 -2.98 10.59 2.33
N ILE A 81 -1.72 10.51 2.74
CA ILE A 81 -1.26 10.86 4.08
C ILE A 81 -0.38 12.09 3.94
N PHE A 82 -0.56 13.07 4.81
CA PHE A 82 0.24 14.29 4.84
C PHE A 82 0.84 14.51 6.22
N LEU A 83 2.07 15.00 6.26
CA LEU A 83 2.63 15.67 7.43
C LEU A 83 2.20 17.14 7.35
N GLU A 84 1.49 17.63 8.36
CA GLU A 84 1.09 19.03 8.50
C GLU A 84 1.92 19.67 9.61
N SER A 85 2.68 20.71 9.27
CA SER A 85 3.47 21.53 10.21
C SER A 85 2.58 22.56 10.92
N SER A 86 3.10 23.19 11.98
CA SER A 86 2.38 24.20 12.78
C SER A 86 1.88 25.42 12.00
N ASN A 87 2.52 25.75 10.87
CA ASN A 87 2.11 26.83 9.97
C ASN A 87 1.04 26.40 8.93
N GLY A 88 0.52 25.17 9.03
CA GLY A 88 -0.48 24.62 8.11
C GLY A 88 0.09 24.11 6.78
N HIS A 89 1.42 24.15 6.60
CA HIS A 89 2.06 23.56 5.42
C HIS A 89 1.92 22.03 5.44
N LYS A 90 1.49 21.45 4.31
CA LYS A 90 1.27 20.01 4.15
C LYS A 90 2.26 19.41 3.16
N VAL A 91 3.00 18.40 3.60
CA VAL A 91 3.87 17.57 2.75
C VAL A 91 3.26 16.20 2.62
N GLN A 92 3.02 15.74 1.40
CA GLN A 92 2.49 14.40 1.17
C GLN A 92 3.56 13.34 1.48
N ILE A 93 3.18 12.34 2.27
CA ILE A 93 4.01 11.18 2.54
C ILE A 93 3.85 10.19 1.39
N GLN A 94 4.94 9.92 0.68
CA GLN A 94 4.94 9.09 -0.54
C GLN A 94 5.62 7.75 -0.39
N THR A 95 6.39 7.56 0.68
CA THR A 95 7.16 6.35 0.91
C THR A 95 6.97 5.86 2.34
N HIS A 96 7.23 4.58 2.57
CA HIS A 96 7.04 3.96 3.88
C HIS A 96 8.16 4.35 4.84
N GLU A 97 9.39 4.48 4.33
CA GLU A 97 10.56 4.96 5.06
C GLU A 97 10.29 6.34 5.66
N TYR A 98 9.77 7.27 4.84
CA TYR A 98 9.44 8.61 5.32
C TYR A 98 8.30 8.60 6.36
N LEU A 99 7.33 7.70 6.21
CA LEU A 99 6.29 7.53 7.24
C LEU A 99 6.89 7.05 8.57
N ILE A 100 7.79 6.06 8.53
CA ILE A 100 8.47 5.51 9.71
C ILE A 100 9.30 6.58 10.40
N ASP A 101 10.10 7.32 9.64
CA ASP A 101 10.93 8.41 10.17
C ASP A 101 10.12 9.44 10.95
N ILE A 102 8.91 9.75 10.47
CA ILE A 102 8.01 10.72 11.11
C ILE A 102 7.44 10.18 12.44
N ILE A 103 7.04 8.92 12.48
CA ILE A 103 6.35 8.35 13.65
C ILE A 103 7.27 7.71 14.67
N LEU A 104 8.58 7.61 14.38
CA LEU A 104 9.52 6.83 15.16
C LEU A 104 9.48 7.17 16.67
N ASN A 105 9.34 8.45 16.98
CA ASN A 105 9.25 8.95 18.36
C ASN A 105 7.89 8.73 19.01
N ASP A 106 6.86 8.49 18.20
CA ASP A 106 5.47 8.27 18.60
C ASP A 106 5.10 6.80 18.80
N LEU A 107 5.98 5.86 18.42
CA LEU A 107 5.80 4.44 18.68
C LEU A 107 5.81 4.15 20.20
N ASP A 108 4.99 3.18 20.62
CA ASP A 108 4.90 2.69 22.00
C ASP A 108 6.15 1.92 22.46
N PHE A 109 7.06 1.62 21.54
CA PHE A 109 8.37 1.02 21.78
C PHE A 109 9.49 1.83 21.13
N ARG A 110 10.73 1.38 21.32
CA ARG A 110 11.91 1.97 20.69
C ARG A 110 12.56 0.92 19.78
N PRO A 111 12.31 0.96 18.46
CA PRO A 111 12.91 0.00 17.55
C PRO A 111 14.43 0.24 17.47
N THR A 112 15.18 -0.84 17.29
CA THR A 112 16.61 -0.77 16.98
C THR A 112 16.80 -0.33 15.53
N MET A 113 17.96 0.22 15.20
CA MET A 113 18.30 0.58 13.80
C MET A 113 18.24 -0.64 12.87
N GLU A 114 18.69 -1.80 13.36
CA GLU A 114 18.60 -3.07 12.63
C GLU A 114 17.15 -3.46 12.36
N GLY A 115 16.26 -3.35 13.35
CA GLY A 115 14.84 -3.64 13.18
C GLY A 115 14.15 -2.71 12.17
N ILE A 116 14.49 -1.42 12.16
CA ILE A 116 13.99 -0.46 11.17
C ILE A 116 14.45 -0.84 9.76
N ASN A 117 15.73 -1.19 9.61
CA ASN A 117 16.28 -1.60 8.30
C ASN A 117 15.59 -2.87 7.79
N GLN A 118 15.45 -3.89 8.64
CA GLN A 118 14.78 -5.13 8.26
C GLN A 118 13.32 -4.89 7.86
N PHE A 119 12.61 -4.01 8.56
CA PHE A 119 11.25 -3.63 8.18
C PHE A 119 11.15 -2.97 6.82
N ASN A 120 12.03 -2.00 6.56
CA ASN A 120 12.05 -1.30 5.28
C ASN A 120 12.36 -2.28 4.14
N ASP A 121 13.26 -3.24 4.36
CA ASP A 121 13.55 -4.30 3.41
C ASP A 121 12.33 -5.22 3.18
N ASP A 122 11.65 -5.64 4.25
CA ASP A 122 10.45 -6.48 4.19
C ASP A 122 9.30 -5.77 3.46
N VAL A 123 9.07 -4.48 3.74
CA VAL A 123 8.05 -3.67 3.06
C VAL A 123 8.42 -3.47 1.60
N THR A 124 9.68 -3.19 1.29
CA THR A 124 10.17 -3.05 -0.09
C THR A 124 9.96 -4.33 -0.88
N ASN A 125 10.29 -5.49 -0.29
CA ASN A 125 10.04 -6.81 -0.88
C ASN A 125 8.53 -7.05 -1.07
N SER A 126 7.70 -6.68 -0.11
CA SER A 126 6.23 -6.79 -0.20
C SER A 126 5.66 -5.96 -1.35
N ILE A 127 6.12 -4.71 -1.51
CA ILE A 127 5.73 -3.82 -2.61
C ILE A 127 6.18 -4.40 -3.94
N HIS A 128 7.42 -4.89 -4.04
CA HIS A 128 7.93 -5.52 -5.25
C HIS A 128 7.07 -6.73 -5.66
N ASN A 129 6.75 -7.59 -4.69
CA ASN A 129 5.92 -8.77 -4.91
C ASN A 129 4.50 -8.40 -5.33
N ASP A 130 3.86 -7.39 -4.73
CA ASP A 130 2.54 -6.90 -5.14
C ASP A 130 2.57 -6.32 -6.58
N ARG A 131 3.61 -5.57 -6.95
CA ARG A 131 3.79 -5.08 -8.32
C ARG A 131 3.89 -6.24 -9.31
N MET A 132 4.70 -7.26 -9.00
CA MET A 132 4.87 -8.44 -9.85
C MET A 132 3.58 -9.24 -9.96
N ALA A 133 2.88 -9.47 -8.86
CA ALA A 133 1.59 -10.17 -8.83
C ALA A 133 0.53 -9.44 -9.67
N ARG A 134 0.45 -8.10 -9.58
CA ARG A 134 -0.45 -7.29 -10.40
C ARG A 134 -0.10 -7.35 -11.88
N LYS A 135 1.18 -7.24 -12.23
CA LYS A 135 1.66 -7.36 -13.62
C LYS A 135 1.31 -8.75 -14.18
N HIS A 136 1.58 -9.81 -13.41
CA HIS A 136 1.20 -11.17 -13.76
C HIS A 136 -0.31 -11.29 -13.97
N ARG A 137 -1.14 -10.76 -13.04
CA ARG A 137 -2.60 -10.78 -13.15
C ARG A 137 -3.09 -10.07 -14.40
N LYS A 138 -2.55 -8.90 -14.73
CA LYS A 138 -2.94 -8.15 -15.94
C LYS A 138 -2.71 -8.99 -17.20
N ASN A 139 -1.55 -9.63 -17.30
CA ASN A 139 -1.21 -10.49 -18.43
C ASN A 139 -2.08 -11.74 -18.46
N TRP A 140 -2.28 -12.38 -17.31
CA TRP A 140 -3.11 -13.58 -17.19
C TRP A 140 -4.57 -13.31 -17.58
N ARG A 141 -5.16 -12.21 -17.09
CA ARG A 141 -6.52 -11.77 -17.48
C ARG A 141 -6.62 -11.51 -18.98
N ALA A 142 -5.62 -10.86 -19.58
CA ALA A 142 -5.60 -10.61 -21.02
C ALA A 142 -5.53 -11.93 -21.82
N THR A 143 -4.75 -12.90 -21.35
CA THR A 143 -4.67 -14.24 -21.96
C THR A 143 -6.00 -14.98 -21.89
N ILE A 144 -6.66 -14.97 -20.73
CA ILE A 144 -7.98 -15.60 -20.57
C ILE A 144 -9.01 -14.91 -21.47
N ALA A 145 -9.05 -13.58 -21.49
CA ALA A 145 -9.99 -12.82 -22.33
C ALA A 145 -9.84 -13.17 -23.83
N LYS A 146 -8.61 -13.29 -24.33
CA LYS A 146 -8.35 -13.72 -25.71
C LYS A 146 -8.82 -15.15 -26.00
N LYS A 147 -8.69 -16.06 -25.04
CA LYS A 147 -9.19 -17.44 -25.18
C LYS A 147 -10.72 -17.45 -25.23
N MET A 148 -11.36 -16.76 -24.28
CA MET A 148 -12.81 -16.59 -24.24
C MET A 148 -13.37 -15.99 -25.53
N GLU A 149 -12.72 -14.97 -26.07
CA GLU A 149 -13.10 -14.34 -27.35
C GLU A 149 -13.01 -15.32 -28.52
N LYS A 150 -11.94 -16.12 -28.60
CA LYS A 150 -11.77 -17.18 -29.61
C LYS A 150 -12.89 -18.22 -29.54
N ASP A 151 -13.37 -18.51 -28.34
CA ASP A 151 -14.43 -19.49 -28.09
C ASP A 151 -15.83 -18.87 -28.15
N TYR A 152 -15.95 -17.59 -28.52
CA TYR A 152 -17.19 -16.80 -28.52
C TYR A 152 -17.94 -16.80 -27.17
N GLU A 153 -17.23 -17.05 -26.07
CA GLU A 153 -17.80 -17.12 -24.73
C GLU A 153 -17.60 -15.78 -24.00
N ARG A 154 -18.68 -15.24 -23.44
CA ARG A 154 -18.68 -13.96 -22.73
C ARG A 154 -18.65 -14.12 -21.22
N PHE A 155 -19.03 -15.29 -20.71
CA PHE A 155 -19.13 -15.55 -19.29
C PHE A 155 -17.97 -16.43 -18.82
N PHE A 156 -17.11 -15.85 -17.97
CA PHE A 156 -15.91 -16.53 -17.47
C PHE A 156 -16.22 -17.87 -16.79
N THR A 157 -17.25 -17.93 -15.96
CA THR A 157 -17.62 -19.19 -15.27
C THR A 157 -18.13 -20.26 -16.23
N LYS A 158 -18.79 -19.89 -17.34
CA LYS A 158 -19.17 -20.84 -18.40
C LYS A 158 -17.94 -21.33 -19.15
N TRP A 159 -17.03 -20.41 -19.49
CA TRP A 159 -15.77 -20.75 -20.14
C TRP A 159 -14.93 -21.71 -19.29
N VAL A 160 -14.80 -21.45 -17.98
CA VAL A 160 -14.07 -22.34 -17.05
C VAL A 160 -14.69 -23.73 -17.00
N ARG A 161 -16.02 -23.82 -16.87
CA ARG A 161 -16.73 -25.11 -16.85
C ARG A 161 -16.61 -25.89 -18.15
N ALA A 162 -16.46 -25.21 -19.29
CA ALA A 162 -16.31 -25.85 -20.59
C ALA A 162 -14.88 -26.35 -20.86
N HIS A 163 -13.87 -25.73 -20.23
CA HIS A 163 -12.44 -25.97 -20.53
C HIS A 163 -11.65 -26.66 -19.41
N HIS A 164 -12.21 -26.76 -18.22
CA HIS A 164 -11.56 -27.37 -17.07
C HIS A 164 -12.49 -28.38 -16.40
N ASP A 165 -11.92 -29.50 -15.94
CA ASP A 165 -12.62 -30.35 -14.98
C ASP A 165 -12.87 -29.60 -13.66
N ILE A 166 -13.70 -30.17 -12.80
CA ILE A 166 -14.13 -29.55 -11.53
C ILE A 166 -12.92 -29.15 -10.66
N ARG A 167 -11.90 -30.01 -10.59
CA ARG A 167 -10.72 -29.78 -9.74
C ARG A 167 -9.88 -28.63 -10.28
N ASN A 168 -9.60 -28.64 -11.57
CA ASN A 168 -8.80 -27.61 -12.24
C ASN A 168 -9.55 -26.26 -12.30
N GLY A 169 -10.87 -26.29 -12.47
CA GLY A 169 -11.71 -25.11 -12.38
C GLY A 169 -11.70 -24.49 -10.98
N ALA A 170 -11.78 -25.31 -9.93
CA ALA A 170 -11.67 -24.84 -8.55
C ALA A 170 -10.31 -24.20 -8.25
N THR A 171 -9.20 -24.85 -8.64
CA THR A 171 -7.85 -24.30 -8.48
C THR A 171 -7.68 -22.97 -9.21
N LEU A 172 -8.25 -22.83 -10.41
CA LEU A 172 -8.18 -21.60 -11.20
C LEU A 172 -8.96 -20.45 -10.56
N LEU A 173 -10.10 -20.75 -9.92
CA LEU A 173 -10.88 -19.77 -9.15
C LEU A 173 -10.19 -19.39 -7.84
N ASP A 174 -9.57 -20.34 -7.15
CA ASP A 174 -8.79 -20.09 -5.94
C ASP A 174 -7.60 -19.16 -6.22
N GLN A 175 -6.89 -19.39 -7.33
CA GLN A 175 -5.84 -18.48 -7.80
C GLN A 175 -6.37 -17.10 -8.21
N TRP A 176 -7.62 -17.01 -8.67
CA TRP A 176 -8.26 -15.74 -8.99
C TRP A 176 -8.48 -14.90 -7.73
N GLU A 177 -8.93 -15.52 -6.63
CA GLU A 177 -9.18 -14.87 -5.33
C GLU A 177 -7.90 -14.58 -4.54
N ALA A 178 -6.96 -15.54 -4.43
CA ALA A 178 -5.75 -15.41 -3.63
C ALA A 178 -4.84 -14.25 -4.05
N LEU A 179 -4.91 -13.85 -5.32
CA LEU A 179 -4.12 -12.73 -5.83
C LEU A 179 -4.55 -11.38 -5.20
N GLU A 180 -5.77 -11.24 -4.66
CA GLU A 180 -6.18 -10.02 -3.94
C GLU A 180 -5.33 -9.73 -2.69
N GLY A 181 -4.65 -10.76 -2.15
CA GLY A 181 -3.75 -10.65 -1.01
C GLY A 181 -4.48 -10.58 0.34
N HIS A 182 -3.83 -11.06 1.40
CA HIS A 182 -4.40 -10.97 2.75
C HIS A 182 -4.46 -9.49 3.19
N PRO A 183 -5.58 -9.02 3.77
CA PRO A 183 -5.80 -7.59 4.06
C PRO A 183 -4.93 -7.04 5.21
N THR A 184 -4.10 -7.88 5.83
CA THR A 184 -3.09 -7.54 6.86
C THR A 184 -1.73 -8.09 6.45
N ILE A 185 -0.64 -7.36 6.72
CA ILE A 185 0.72 -7.92 6.80
C ILE A 185 0.86 -8.38 8.25
N GLN A 186 1.23 -9.63 8.50
CA GLN A 186 1.58 -10.05 9.85
C GLN A 186 3.06 -9.71 10.09
N PRO A 187 3.40 -8.91 11.11
CA PRO A 187 4.78 -8.65 11.48
C PRO A 187 5.30 -9.82 12.31
N GLY A 188 5.53 -10.96 11.64
CA GLY A 188 5.94 -12.20 12.30
C GLY A 188 7.34 -12.18 12.92
N ASN A 189 8.16 -11.16 12.63
CA ASN A 189 9.56 -11.09 13.06
C ASN A 189 9.93 -9.80 13.80
N PHE A 190 8.97 -8.95 14.16
CA PHE A 190 9.24 -7.72 14.92
C PHE A 190 9.42 -7.93 16.42
N VAL A 191 9.03 -9.11 16.90
CA VAL A 191 9.09 -9.50 18.29
C VAL A 191 9.75 -10.87 18.34
N GLN A 192 11.08 -10.88 18.30
CA GLN A 192 11.85 -11.96 18.88
C GLN A 192 12.82 -11.33 19.88
N ASP A 193 12.87 -11.97 21.06
CA ASP A 193 13.35 -11.47 22.35
C ASP A 193 14.79 -10.91 22.36
#